data_AF-A0A4Y2SXL4-F1
#
_entry.id   AF-A0A4Y2SXL4-F1
#
_cell.length_a   1.000
_cell.length_b   1.000
_cell.length_c   1.000
_cell.angle_alpha   90.00
_cell.angle_beta   90.00
_cell.angle_gamma   90.00
#
_symmetry.space_group_name_H-M   'P 1'
#
loop_
_entity.id
_entity.type
_entity.pdbx_description
1 polymer ?
#
loop_
_entity_poly.entity_id
_entity_poly.type
_entity_poly.pdbx_seq_one_letter_code
_entity_poly.pdbx_strand_id
1 'polypeptide(L)'
;MYLQKYVKEDTGQELNLILDRRTRWNSLLAMIERFHKLKVCIDKALIDIGSGTKFSDLEWSKIKDLIESLQPFKLAVEALCRRDSTLLTAETTLKFILEMLLIQDTMLNAELSEALRVKIKERLTVVTGILIYVQNPKNMMMIQDELMIHLLCRGKSYTTRNEKYLRKTYSRG
;
A
#
# COMPACT_ATOMS: atom_id res chain seq x y z
N MET A 1 0.17 -33.84 15.81
CA MET A 1 1.54 -33.47 16.20
C MET A 1 2.57 -33.79 15.10
N TYR A 2 2.17 -33.82 13.81
CA TYR A 2 3.05 -34.22 12.70
C TYR A 2 3.86 -33.05 12.14
N LEU A 3 3.24 -31.88 11.98
CA LEU A 3 3.93 -30.69 11.44
C LEU A 3 5.10 -30.24 12.31
N GLN A 4 4.92 -30.16 13.64
CA GLN A 4 6.01 -29.76 14.55
C GLN A 4 7.19 -30.72 14.52
N LYS A 5 6.95 -32.02 14.31
CA LYS A 5 8.02 -33.01 14.15
C LYS A 5 8.90 -32.65 12.94
N TYR A 6 8.30 -32.48 11.76
CA TYR A 6 9.04 -32.12 10.55
C TYR A 6 9.71 -30.75 10.62
N VAL A 7 9.05 -29.77 11.24
CA VAL A 7 9.64 -28.44 11.47
C VAL A 7 10.87 -28.51 12.36
N LYS A 8 10.84 -29.31 13.43
CA LYS A 8 11.97 -29.49 14.35
C LYS A 8 13.12 -30.25 13.69
N GLU A 9 12.83 -31.24 12.86
CA GLU A 9 13.82 -31.95 12.06
C GLU A 9 14.53 -31.02 11.04
N ASP A 10 13.78 -30.13 10.39
CA ASP A 10 14.32 -29.22 9.37
C ASP A 10 15.04 -27.99 9.96
N THR A 11 14.50 -27.40 11.02
CA THR A 11 14.98 -26.12 11.57
C THR A 11 15.70 -26.24 12.91
N GLY A 12 15.72 -27.43 13.52
CA GLY A 12 16.34 -27.69 14.82
C GLY A 12 15.54 -27.20 16.03
N GLN A 13 14.41 -26.52 15.83
CA GLN A 13 13.58 -25.97 16.90
C GLN A 13 12.09 -26.03 16.56
N GLU A 14 11.26 -25.99 17.60
CA GLU A 14 9.82 -25.88 17.44
C GLU A 14 9.43 -24.43 17.14
N LEU A 15 8.52 -24.22 16.19
CA LEU A 15 8.08 -22.89 15.78
C LEU A 15 6.73 -22.56 16.39
N ASN A 16 6.62 -21.39 17.02
CA ASN A 16 5.34 -20.86 17.46
C ASN A 16 4.47 -20.41 16.28
N LEU A 17 3.15 -20.52 16.44
CA LEU A 17 2.20 -20.03 15.46
C LEU A 17 2.28 -18.49 15.37
N ILE A 18 2.44 -17.98 14.15
CA ILE A 18 2.26 -16.56 13.86
C ILE A 18 0.84 -16.41 13.33
N LEU A 19 0.07 -15.53 13.95
CA LEU A 19 -1.25 -15.14 13.47
C LEU A 19 -1.17 -13.72 12.96
N ASP A 20 -1.96 -13.45 11.91
CA ASP A 20 -2.23 -12.08 11.52
C ASP A 20 -2.91 -11.32 12.67
N ARG A 21 -2.46 -10.10 12.91
CA ARG A 21 -2.96 -9.20 13.94
C ARG A 21 -3.21 -7.84 13.33
N ARG A 22 -4.45 -7.37 13.45
CA ARG A 22 -4.89 -6.05 12.97
C ARG A 22 -3.99 -4.88 13.39
N THR A 23 -3.35 -4.96 14.56
CA THR A 23 -2.51 -3.88 15.11
C THR A 23 -1.05 -3.94 14.66
N ARG A 24 -0.62 -5.00 13.97
CA ARG A 24 0.75 -5.17 13.48
C ARG A 24 0.71 -5.28 11.96
N TRP A 25 0.92 -4.17 11.28
CA TRP A 25 0.80 -4.04 9.83
C TRP A 25 1.57 -5.11 9.01
N ASN A 26 2.67 -5.65 9.55
CA ASN A 26 3.49 -6.67 8.88
C ASN A 26 3.17 -8.13 9.29
N SER A 27 2.16 -8.37 10.14
CA SER A 27 1.87 -9.73 10.63
C SER A 27 1.36 -10.68 9.55
N LEU A 28 0.56 -10.18 8.61
CA LEU A 28 0.05 -10.97 7.49
C LEU A 28 1.21 -11.49 6.64
N LEU A 29 2.13 -10.59 6.23
CA LEU A 29 3.31 -10.96 5.46
C LEU A 29 4.17 -11.97 6.22
N ALA A 30 4.47 -11.72 7.51
CA ALA A 30 5.27 -12.65 8.32
C ALA A 30 4.61 -14.03 8.48
N MET A 31 3.27 -14.08 8.56
CA MET A 31 2.51 -15.33 8.61
C MET A 31 2.62 -16.09 7.29
N ILE A 32 2.40 -15.43 6.16
CA ILE A 32 2.41 -16.04 4.83
C ILE A 32 3.83 -16.46 4.41
N GLU A 33 4.85 -15.64 4.70
CA GLU A 33 6.27 -15.99 4.49
C GLU A 33 6.64 -17.28 5.23
N ARG A 34 6.24 -17.39 6.50
CA ARG A 34 6.48 -18.60 7.31
C ARG A 34 5.73 -19.79 6.74
N PHE A 35 4.48 -19.61 6.35
CA PHE A 35 3.68 -20.66 5.73
C PHE A 35 4.35 -21.19 4.47
N HIS A 36 4.76 -20.30 3.55
CA HIS A 36 5.44 -20.67 2.32
C HIS A 36 6.80 -21.34 2.57
N LYS A 37 7.57 -20.88 3.57
CA LYS A 37 8.85 -21.52 3.95
C LYS A 37 8.66 -22.96 4.44
N LEU A 38 7.55 -23.25 5.10
CA LEU A 38 7.25 -24.57 5.66
C LEU A 38 6.58 -25.53 4.67
N LYS A 39 6.47 -25.19 3.37
CA LYS A 39 5.75 -25.99 2.36
C LYS A 39 6.07 -27.49 2.42
N VAL A 40 7.36 -27.86 2.49
CA VAL A 40 7.81 -29.26 2.51
C VAL A 40 7.39 -29.97 3.79
N CYS A 41 7.46 -29.27 4.93
CA CYS A 41 7.03 -29.81 6.21
C CYS A 41 5.50 -30.00 6.25
N ILE A 42 4.76 -29.08 5.62
CA ILE A 42 3.30 -29.16 5.48
C ILE A 42 2.92 -30.35 4.61
N ASP A 43 3.56 -30.53 3.45
CA ASP A 43 3.28 -31.66 2.55
C ASP A 43 3.55 -33.01 3.23
N LYS A 44 4.70 -33.16 3.90
CA LYS A 44 5.02 -34.37 4.68
C LYS A 44 4.00 -34.63 5.78
N ALA A 45 3.60 -33.58 6.52
CA ALA A 45 2.61 -33.71 7.58
C ALA A 45 1.22 -34.10 7.04
N LEU A 46 0.82 -33.60 5.87
CA LEU A 46 -0.44 -33.95 5.23
C LEU A 46 -0.46 -35.41 4.75
N ILE A 47 0.66 -35.90 4.22
CA ILE A 47 0.84 -37.31 3.84
C ILE A 47 0.70 -38.22 5.07
N ASP A 48 1.38 -37.89 6.18
CA ASP A 48 1.33 -38.68 7.42
C ASP A 48 -0.07 -38.73 8.05
N ILE A 49 -0.83 -37.64 7.93
CA ILE A 49 -2.21 -37.56 8.42
C ILE A 49 -3.18 -38.32 7.48
N GLY A 50 -2.71 -38.73 6.29
CA GLY A 50 -3.54 -39.36 5.26
C GLY A 50 -4.51 -38.38 4.60
N SER A 51 -4.22 -37.08 4.64
CA SER A 51 -5.06 -36.08 3.99
C SER A 51 -4.84 -36.12 2.47
N GLY A 52 -5.92 -36.22 1.71
CA GLY A 52 -5.88 -36.08 0.25
C GLY A 52 -5.71 -34.63 -0.24
N THR A 53 -5.78 -33.65 0.67
CA THR A 53 -5.63 -32.24 0.33
C THR A 53 -4.15 -31.88 0.18
N LYS A 54 -3.75 -31.36 -0.97
CA LYS A 54 -2.42 -30.80 -1.23
C LYS A 54 -2.55 -29.47 -1.95
N PHE A 55 -1.64 -28.55 -1.65
CA PHE A 55 -1.53 -27.33 -2.44
C PHE A 55 -0.88 -27.68 -3.78
N SER A 56 -1.49 -27.21 -4.85
CA SER A 56 -0.94 -27.27 -6.20
C SER A 56 0.21 -26.27 -6.36
N ASP A 57 1.07 -26.51 -7.36
CA ASP A 57 2.14 -25.57 -7.70
C ASP A 57 1.60 -24.17 -8.05
N LEU A 58 0.41 -24.11 -8.65
CA LEU A 58 -0.28 -22.85 -8.94
C LEU A 58 -0.67 -22.10 -7.66
N GLU A 59 -1.19 -22.80 -6.65
CA GLU A 59 -1.53 -22.17 -5.37
C GLU A 59 -0.28 -21.69 -4.63
N TRP A 60 0.80 -22.46 -4.67
CA TRP A 60 2.09 -22.03 -4.13
C TRP A 60 2.64 -20.81 -4.87
N SER A 61 2.50 -20.75 -6.19
CA SER A 61 2.87 -19.58 -6.99
C SER A 61 2.07 -18.34 -6.56
N LYS A 62 0.74 -18.45 -6.41
CA LYS A 62 -0.10 -17.33 -5.96
C LYS A 62 0.29 -16.83 -4.57
N ILE A 63 0.65 -17.73 -3.66
CA ILE A 63 1.14 -17.37 -2.32
C ILE A 63 2.46 -16.62 -2.42
N LYS A 64 3.36 -17.07 -3.30
CA LYS A 64 4.63 -16.38 -3.56
C LYS A 64 4.42 -14.99 -4.15
N ASP A 65 3.54 -14.86 -5.14
CA ASP A 65 3.18 -13.57 -5.75
C ASP A 65 2.63 -12.61 -4.69
N LEU A 66 1.79 -13.11 -3.77
CA LEU A 66 1.27 -12.32 -2.65
C LEU A 66 2.37 -11.86 -1.68
N ILE A 67 3.36 -12.71 -1.38
CA ILE A 67 4.52 -12.33 -0.57
C ILE A 67 5.29 -11.20 -1.25
N GLU A 68 5.59 -11.36 -2.55
CA GLU A 68 6.36 -10.40 -3.34
C GLU A 68 5.64 -9.05 -3.48
N SER A 69 4.31 -9.07 -3.60
CA SER A 69 3.45 -7.89 -3.67
C SER A 69 3.41 -7.10 -2.35
N LEU A 70 3.56 -7.79 -1.22
CA LEU A 70 3.53 -7.19 0.12
C LEU A 70 4.91 -6.73 0.62
N GLN A 71 6.02 -7.18 0.02
CA GLN A 71 7.38 -6.75 0.41
C GLN A 71 7.57 -5.22 0.37
N PRO A 72 7.15 -4.48 -0.68
CA PRO A 72 7.34 -3.04 -0.75
C PRO A 72 6.65 -2.30 0.40
N PHE A 73 5.50 -2.81 0.87
CA PHE A 73 4.78 -2.24 2.00
C PHE A 73 5.54 -2.41 3.31
N LYS A 74 6.17 -3.56 3.54
CA LYS A 74 7.00 -3.77 4.73
C LYS A 74 8.16 -2.78 4.77
N LEU A 75 8.91 -2.66 3.67
CA LEU A 75 10.03 -1.73 3.56
C LEU A 75 9.58 -0.28 3.73
N ALA A 76 8.43 0.07 3.16
CA ALA A 76 7.84 1.39 3.31
C ALA A 76 7.48 1.72 4.75
N VAL A 77 6.82 0.79 5.47
CA VAL A 77 6.49 0.96 6.88
C VAL A 77 7.77 1.11 7.71
N GLU A 78 8.78 0.29 7.46
CA GLU A 78 10.08 0.39 8.14
C GLU A 78 10.73 1.75 7.92
N ALA A 79 10.71 2.28 6.69
CA ALA A 79 11.23 3.61 6.37
C ALA A 79 10.44 4.74 7.06
N LEU A 80 9.10 4.64 7.08
CA LEU A 80 8.21 5.63 7.70
C LEU A 80 8.31 5.64 9.23
N CYS A 81 8.58 4.49 9.86
CA CYS A 81 8.71 4.38 11.31
C CYS A 81 10.07 4.83 11.85
N ARG A 82 11.02 5.25 11.00
CA ARG A 82 12.29 5.81 11.46
C ARG A 82 12.08 7.18 12.07
N ARG A 83 12.92 7.55 13.06
CA ARG A 83 12.82 8.85 13.77
C ARG A 83 13.13 10.05 12.87
N ASP A 84 13.93 9.83 11.83
CA ASP A 84 14.33 10.83 10.84
C ASP A 84 13.34 10.91 9.67
N SER A 85 12.19 10.22 9.73
CA SER A 85 11.20 10.26 8.66
C SER A 85 10.57 11.66 8.56
N THR A 86 10.63 12.23 7.36
CA THR A 86 10.04 13.52 7.04
C THR A 86 8.87 13.34 6.09
N LEU A 87 8.08 14.41 5.86
CA LEU A 87 7.01 14.38 4.86
C LEU A 87 7.56 14.08 3.45
N LEU A 88 8.80 14.49 3.15
CA LEU A 88 9.50 14.11 1.91
C LEU A 88 9.78 12.61 1.85
N THR A 89 10.33 12.06 2.93
CA THR A 89 10.55 10.61 3.04
C THR A 89 9.25 9.87 2.77
N ALA A 90 8.15 10.30 3.40
CA ALA A 90 6.85 9.68 3.20
C ALA A 90 6.38 9.73 1.74
N GLU A 91 6.53 10.87 1.06
CA GLU A 91 6.17 10.98 -0.36
C GLU A 91 7.01 10.05 -1.24
N THR A 92 8.34 10.04 -1.05
CA THR A 92 9.25 9.17 -1.81
C THR A 92 8.96 7.69 -1.54
N THR A 93 8.62 7.32 -0.31
CA THR A 93 8.25 5.97 0.07
C THR A 93 6.93 5.53 -0.59
N LEU A 94 5.94 6.40 -0.68
CA LEU A 94 4.69 6.10 -1.38
C LEU A 94 4.90 5.93 -2.89
N LYS A 95 5.73 6.79 -3.50
CA LYS A 95 6.15 6.64 -4.91
C LYS A 95 6.88 5.31 -5.14
N PHE A 96 7.82 4.97 -4.27
CA PHE A 96 8.53 3.70 -4.29
C PHE A 96 7.58 2.49 -4.27
N ILE A 97 6.56 2.48 -3.41
CA ILE A 97 5.58 1.37 -3.40
C ILE A 97 4.86 1.28 -4.75
N LEU A 98 4.38 2.40 -5.29
CA LEU A 98 3.65 2.40 -6.56
C LEU A 98 4.53 1.92 -7.73
N GLU A 99 5.79 2.34 -7.78
CA GLU A 99 6.76 1.87 -8.78
C GLU A 99 7.01 0.36 -8.66
N MET A 100 7.18 -0.16 -7.45
CA MET A 100 7.39 -1.59 -7.22
C MET A 100 6.19 -2.45 -7.62
N LEU A 101 4.97 -1.97 -7.36
CA LEU A 101 3.75 -2.65 -7.78
C LEU A 101 3.59 -2.66 -9.31
N LEU A 102 4.03 -1.60 -9.99
CA LEU A 102 4.00 -1.54 -11.45
C LEU A 102 5.00 -2.50 -12.11
N ILE A 103 6.19 -2.70 -11.52
CA ILE A 103 7.22 -3.59 -12.08
C ILE A 103 6.76 -5.05 -12.12
N GLN A 104 6.02 -5.50 -11.10
CA GLN A 104 5.58 -6.88 -10.98
C GLN A 104 4.34 -7.21 -11.86
N ASP A 105 3.62 -6.19 -12.36
CA ASP A 105 2.50 -6.28 -13.32
C ASP A 105 1.54 -7.47 -13.13
N THR A 106 1.13 -7.72 -11.90
CA THR A 106 0.10 -8.72 -11.59
C THR A 106 -1.26 -8.04 -11.39
N MET A 107 -2.34 -8.79 -11.63
CA MET A 107 -3.71 -8.29 -11.36
C MET A 107 -3.87 -7.82 -9.91
N LEU A 108 -3.29 -8.56 -8.95
CA LEU A 108 -3.30 -8.20 -7.53
C LEU A 108 -2.56 -6.87 -7.28
N ASN A 109 -1.41 -6.67 -7.93
CA ASN A 109 -0.66 -5.42 -7.80
C ASN A 109 -1.37 -4.23 -8.43
N ALA A 110 -2.09 -4.43 -9.54
CA ALA A 110 -2.93 -3.40 -10.13
C ALA A 110 -4.04 -2.96 -9.17
N GLU A 111 -4.74 -3.92 -8.54
CA GLU A 111 -5.78 -3.63 -7.54
C GLU A 111 -5.21 -2.95 -6.29
N LEU A 112 -4.05 -3.41 -5.79
CA LEU A 112 -3.38 -2.80 -4.64
C LEU A 112 -2.89 -1.38 -4.96
N SER A 113 -2.33 -1.17 -6.15
CA SER A 113 -1.87 0.14 -6.63
C SER A 113 -3.04 1.12 -6.71
N GLU A 114 -4.16 0.72 -7.30
CA GLU A 114 -5.34 1.58 -7.38
C GLU A 114 -5.94 1.87 -6.01
N ALA A 115 -6.09 0.85 -5.15
CA ALA A 115 -6.57 1.05 -3.78
C ALA A 115 -5.66 2.01 -3.00
N LEU A 116 -4.33 1.88 -3.15
CA LEU A 116 -3.36 2.78 -2.54
C LEU A 116 -3.48 4.21 -3.08
N ARG A 117 -3.62 4.38 -4.41
CA ARG A 117 -3.82 5.70 -5.05
C ARG A 117 -5.07 6.38 -4.52
N VAL A 118 -6.18 5.66 -4.38
CA VAL A 118 -7.42 6.18 -3.76
C VAL A 118 -7.16 6.63 -2.32
N LYS A 119 -6.46 5.83 -1.51
CA LYS A 119 -6.14 6.20 -0.11
C LYS A 119 -5.17 7.37 0.02
N ILE A 120 -4.23 7.52 -0.91
CA ILE A 120 -3.36 8.70 -0.99
C ILE A 120 -4.23 9.93 -1.31
N LYS A 121 -5.08 9.85 -2.36
CA LYS A 121 -5.98 10.94 -2.76
C LYS A 121 -6.88 11.43 -1.62
N GLU A 122 -7.44 10.51 -0.82
CA GLU A 122 -8.28 10.84 0.34
C GLU A 122 -7.54 11.62 1.43
N ARG A 123 -6.21 11.46 1.54
CA ARG A 123 -5.38 11.97 2.66
C ARG A 123 -4.45 13.10 2.26
N LEU A 124 -4.32 13.41 0.97
CA LEU A 124 -3.53 14.54 0.49
C LEU A 124 -4.17 15.86 0.92
N THR A 125 -3.33 16.76 1.45
CA THR A 125 -3.76 18.09 1.92
C THR A 125 -3.03 19.19 1.16
N VAL A 126 -3.50 20.43 1.30
CA VAL A 126 -2.86 21.63 0.72
C VAL A 126 -1.38 21.73 1.15
N VAL A 127 -1.05 21.33 2.39
CA VAL A 127 0.32 21.34 2.92
C VAL A 127 1.24 20.42 2.12
N THR A 128 0.76 19.24 1.72
CA THR A 128 1.52 18.32 0.87
C THR A 128 1.79 18.94 -0.50
N GLY A 129 0.81 19.65 -1.07
CA GLY A 129 0.98 20.36 -2.34
C GLY A 129 2.01 21.49 -2.27
N ILE A 130 2.00 22.28 -1.18
CA ILE A 130 2.99 23.35 -0.95
C ILE A 130 4.39 22.76 -0.81
N LEU A 131 4.54 21.68 -0.04
CA LEU A 131 5.85 21.04 0.13
C LEU A 131 6.46 20.61 -1.21
N ILE A 132 5.66 19.96 -2.06
CA ILE A 132 6.12 19.48 -3.36
C ILE A 132 6.54 20.64 -4.26
N TYR A 133 5.75 21.71 -4.27
CA TYR A 133 6.07 22.92 -5.02
C TYR A 133 7.39 23.56 -4.57
N VAL A 134 7.60 23.67 -3.25
CA VAL A 134 8.82 24.25 -2.67
C VAL A 134 10.05 23.39 -2.99
N GLN A 135 9.92 22.07 -2.97
CA GLN A 135 11.04 21.17 -3.21
C GLN A 135 11.41 21.05 -4.68
N ASN A 136 10.41 21.03 -5.57
CA ASN A 136 10.67 21.06 -7.00
C ASN A 136 9.49 21.73 -7.73
N PRO A 137 9.62 23.00 -8.14
CA PRO A 137 8.55 23.73 -8.81
C PRO A 137 8.14 23.11 -10.15
N LYS A 138 9.00 22.26 -10.77
CA LYS A 138 8.68 21.53 -12.00
C LYS A 138 7.85 20.27 -11.77
N ASN A 139 7.90 19.66 -10.57
CA ASN A 139 7.15 18.44 -10.25
C ASN A 139 5.66 18.69 -10.01
N MET A 140 5.25 19.94 -9.78
CA MET A 140 3.83 20.30 -9.65
C MET A 140 3.04 19.93 -10.91
N MET A 141 3.68 19.98 -12.08
CA MET A 141 3.06 19.67 -13.38
C MET A 141 2.75 18.17 -13.54
N MET A 142 3.54 17.27 -12.92
CA MET A 142 3.27 15.82 -12.96
C MET A 142 2.18 15.37 -11.98
N ILE A 143 2.03 16.08 -10.86
CA ILE A 143 0.93 15.84 -9.91
C ILE A 143 -0.38 16.46 -10.42
N GLN A 144 -0.28 17.51 -11.24
CA GLN A 144 -1.43 18.14 -11.88
C GLN A 144 -2.18 17.21 -12.85
N ASP A 145 -1.48 16.32 -13.56
CA ASP A 145 -2.13 15.46 -14.57
C ASP A 145 -2.83 14.20 -14.00
N GLU A 146 -2.39 13.66 -12.85
CA GLU A 146 -3.04 12.48 -12.24
C GLU A 146 -3.96 12.79 -11.03
N LEU A 147 -3.78 13.92 -10.34
CA LEU A 147 -4.36 14.13 -9.00
C LEU A 147 -5.21 15.40 -8.83
N MET A 148 -5.28 16.32 -9.80
CA MET A 148 -5.87 17.66 -9.62
C MET A 148 -7.25 17.92 -10.23
N ILE A 149 -8.02 16.92 -10.68
CA ILE A 149 -9.41 17.20 -11.07
C ILE A 149 -10.31 17.50 -9.85
N HIS A 150 -10.03 16.95 -8.66
CA HIS A 150 -10.92 17.12 -7.50
C HIS A 150 -10.62 18.31 -6.58
N LEU A 151 -9.35 18.73 -6.43
CA LEU A 151 -9.01 19.81 -5.50
C LEU A 151 -9.33 21.22 -6.06
N LEU A 152 -9.29 21.42 -7.39
CA LEU A 152 -9.78 22.65 -8.01
C LEU A 152 -11.32 22.72 -8.05
N CYS A 153 -12.01 21.58 -8.01
CA CYS A 153 -13.47 21.53 -8.04
C CYS A 153 -14.13 21.76 -6.66
N ARG A 154 -13.42 21.53 -5.54
CA ARG A 154 -13.94 21.86 -4.20
C ARG A 154 -13.83 23.36 -3.84
N GLY A 155 -13.20 24.17 -4.69
CA GLY A 155 -13.06 25.62 -4.51
C GLY A 155 -14.07 26.49 -5.29
N LYS A 156 -15.07 25.90 -5.96
CA LYS A 156 -16.13 26.67 -6.65
C LYS A 156 -17.50 26.45 -6.02
N SER A 157 -17.67 26.88 -4.77
CA SER A 157 -19.01 26.95 -4.18
C SER A 157 -19.25 28.15 -3.27
N TYR A 158 -18.43 29.20 -3.26
CA TYR A 158 -18.79 30.46 -2.57
C TYR A 158 -18.09 31.68 -3.19
N THR A 159 -18.43 32.08 -4.42
CA THR A 159 -18.33 33.48 -4.90
C THR A 159 -19.01 33.62 -6.26
N THR A 160 -20.33 33.50 -6.34
CA THR A 160 -21.12 33.99 -7.49
C THR A 160 -22.54 34.36 -7.04
N ARG A 161 -22.63 35.16 -5.98
CA ARG A 161 -23.89 35.84 -5.65
C ARG A 161 -23.59 37.08 -4.80
N ASN A 162 -23.04 38.14 -5.42
CA ASN A 162 -23.19 39.55 -4.99
C ASN A 162 -22.34 40.54 -5.81
N GLU A 163 -22.45 40.54 -7.14
CA GLU A 163 -21.82 41.60 -7.96
C GLU A 163 -22.72 42.20 -9.05
N LYS A 164 -24.05 42.07 -8.91
CA LYS A 164 -25.02 42.74 -9.81
C LYS A 164 -25.91 43.79 -9.14
N TYR A 165 -25.64 44.18 -7.90
CA TYR A 165 -26.34 45.27 -7.21
C TYR A 165 -25.55 46.59 -7.12
N LEU A 166 -24.34 46.69 -7.71
CA LEU A 166 -23.51 47.91 -7.64
C LEU A 166 -23.28 48.61 -8.99
N ARG A 167 -24.05 48.30 -10.04
CA ARG A 167 -24.03 49.04 -11.33
C ARG A 167 -25.39 49.66 -11.68
N LYS A 168 -26.06 50.32 -10.74
CA LYS A 168 -27.28 51.10 -11.06
C LYS A 168 -27.49 52.41 -10.32
N THR A 169 -26.46 52.98 -9.70
CA THR A 169 -26.52 54.35 -9.16
C THR A 169 -25.23 55.05 -9.52
N TYR A 170 -25.25 55.86 -10.58
CA TYR A 170 -24.46 57.07 -10.87
C TYR A 170 -24.60 57.38 -12.36
N SER A 171 -25.78 57.86 -12.75
CA SER A 171 -26.03 58.63 -13.98
C SER A 171 -27.34 59.38 -13.77
N ARG A 172 -27.28 60.46 -13.00
CA ARG A 172 -28.24 61.57 -13.02
C ARG A 172 -27.42 62.84 -12.82
N GLY A 173 -27.43 63.68 -13.85
CA GLY A 173 -26.69 64.92 -14.03
C GLY A 173 -26.81 65.28 -15.49
#